data_AF-A0AAJ1JR18-F1
#
_entry.id   AF-A0AAJ1JR18-F1
#
_cell.length_a   1.000
_cell.length_b   1.000
_cell.length_c   1.000
_cell.angle_alpha   90.00
_cell.angle_beta   90.00
_cell.angle_gamma   90.00
#
_symmetry.space_group_name_H-M   'P 1'
#
loop_
_entity.id
_entity.type
_entity.pdbx_description
1 polymer ?
#
loop_
_entity_poly.entity_id
_entity_poly.type
_entity_poly.pdbx_seq_one_letter_code
_entity_poly.pdbx_strand_id
1 'polypeptide(L)' 'MKLRNTVGIIIGAVLLCAITACTKKIPSQVIYRFDDNRYLELIGYDCEGYVVYHDIKRKIHKSIY' A
#
# COMPACT_ATOMS: atom_id res chain seq x y z
N MET A 1 -30.49 -16.40 20.67
CA MET A 1 -29.06 -16.32 21.08
C MET A 1 -28.98 -15.60 22.42
N LYS A 2 -28.16 -16.06 23.37
CA LYS A 2 -27.98 -15.37 24.68
C LYS A 2 -27.37 -13.99 24.45
N LEU A 3 -27.90 -12.95 25.11
CA LEU A 3 -27.49 -11.54 24.98
C LEU A 3 -25.96 -11.36 25.07
N ARG A 4 -25.29 -12.12 25.94
CA ARG A 4 -23.83 -12.16 26.08
C ARG A 4 -23.10 -12.54 24.79
N ASN A 5 -23.63 -13.48 24.00
CA ASN A 5 -23.02 -13.92 22.76
C ASN A 5 -23.25 -12.89 21.65
N THR A 6 -24.39 -12.21 21.62
CA THR A 6 -24.68 -11.14 20.65
C THR A 6 -23.76 -9.94 20.86
N VAL A 7 -23.52 -9.53 22.11
CA VAL A 7 -22.58 -8.45 22.45
C VAL A 7 -21.16 -8.81 22.03
N GLY A 8 -20.71 -10.05 22.31
CA GLY A 8 -19.39 -10.52 21.89
C GLY A 8 -19.18 -10.51 20.37
N ILE A 9 -20.21 -10.88 19.60
CA ILE A 9 -20.16 -10.86 18.12
C ILE A 9 -20.07 -9.42 17.60
N ILE A 10 -20.84 -8.48 18.17
CA ILE A 10 -20.83 -7.08 17.74
C ILE A 10 -19.46 -6.43 18.01
N ILE A 11 -18.88 -6.65 19.20
CA ILE A 11 -17.56 -6.14 19.55
C ILE A 11 -16.49 -6.71 18.62
N GLY A 12 -16.53 -8.02 18.34
CA GLY A 12 -15.60 -8.66 17.41
C GLY A 12 -15.69 -8.10 15.99
N ALA A 13 -16.90 -7.83 15.49
CA ALA A 13 -17.11 -7.26 14.16
C ALA A 13 -16.59 -5.82 14.03
N VAL A 14 -16.78 -4.99 15.07
CA VAL A 14 -16.29 -3.59 15.09
C VAL A 14 -14.76 -3.54 15.14
N LEU A 15 -14.12 -4.41 15.96
CA LEU A 15 -12.65 -4.50 15.99
C LEU A 15 -12.07 -4.91 14.63
N LEU A 16 -12.70 -5.84 13.93
CA LEU A 16 -12.23 -6.31 12.62
C LEU A 16 -12.31 -5.20 11.55
N CYS A 17 -13.36 -4.37 11.57
CA CYS A 17 -13.48 -3.21 10.66
C CYS A 17 -12.43 -2.12 10.92
N ALA A 18 -12.03 -1.90 12.17
CA ALA A 18 -11.01 -0.90 12.49
C ALA A 18 -9.62 -1.28 11.94
N ILE A 19 -9.31 -2.58 11.88
CA ILE A 19 -8.01 -3.07 11.39
C ILE A 19 -7.94 -2.95 9.86
N THR A 20 -9.04 -3.18 9.14
CA THR A 20 -9.07 -3.11 7.67
C THR A 20 -9.15 -1.68 7.15
N ALA A 21 -9.70 -0.73 7.91
CA ALA A 21 -9.80 0.67 7.51
C ALA A 21 -8.48 1.46 7.68
N CYS A 22 -7.52 0.97 8.48
CA CYS A 22 -6.32 1.72 8.86
C CYS A 22 -5.05 1.36 8.05
N THR A 23 -5.11 0.44 7.09
CA THR A 23 -3.96 0.15 6.22
C THR A 23 -3.89 1.16 5.07
N LYS A 24 -3.62 2.42 5.41
CA LYS A 24 -3.35 3.47 4.41
C LYS A 24 -2.06 3.10 3.67
N LYS A 25 -2.19 2.49 2.49
CA LYS A 25 -1.06 2.20 1.62
C LYS A 25 -0.40 3.53 1.22
N ILE A 26 0.92 3.59 1.28
CA ILE A 26 1.69 4.73 0.75
C ILE A 26 1.38 4.82 -0.75
N PRO A 27 0.93 5.99 -1.26
CA PRO A 27 0.64 6.13 -2.67
C PRO A 27 1.91 5.96 -3.49
N SER A 28 1.74 5.38 -4.67
CA SER A 28 2.83 5.20 -5.61
C SER A 28 2.40 5.58 -7.02
N GLN A 29 3.32 6.15 -7.79
CA GLN A 29 3.04 6.65 -9.12
C GLN A 29 4.26 6.49 -10.03
N VAL A 30 4.03 6.00 -11.25
CA VAL A 30 5.06 6.03 -12.30
C VAL A 30 5.27 7.48 -12.75
N ILE A 31 6.43 8.06 -12.41
CA ILE A 31 6.78 9.46 -12.73
C ILE A 31 7.56 9.59 -14.03
N TYR A 32 8.17 8.51 -14.52
CA TYR A 32 8.91 8.49 -15.79
C TYR A 32 8.97 7.09 -16.37
N ARG A 33 8.73 6.94 -17.68
CA ARG A 33 8.90 5.67 -18.42
C ARG A 33 10.01 5.82 -19.44
N PHE A 34 11.02 4.97 -19.36
CA PHE A 34 12.09 4.90 -20.37
C PHE A 34 11.63 4.06 -21.58
N ASP A 35 10.94 2.95 -21.31
CA ASP A 35 10.31 2.05 -22.27
C ASP A 35 9.26 1.18 -21.53
N ASP A 36 8.74 0.15 -22.19
CA ASP A 36 7.71 -0.74 -21.63
C ASP A 36 8.18 -1.54 -20.40
N ASN A 37 9.48 -1.71 -20.21
CA ASN A 37 10.08 -2.55 -19.16
C ASN A 37 10.84 -1.77 -18.09
N ARG A 38 11.16 -0.50 -18.34
CA ARG A 38 11.98 0.33 -17.45
C ARG A 38 11.29 1.64 -17.09
N TYR A 39 11.15 1.90 -15.81
CA TYR A 39 10.45 3.09 -15.31
C TYR A 39 10.92 3.51 -13.91
N LEU A 40 10.59 4.75 -13.55
CA LEU A 40 10.73 5.31 -12.21
C LEU A 40 9.37 5.40 -11.54
N GLU A 41 9.28 4.89 -10.32
CA GLU A 41 8.10 4.98 -9.46
C GLU A 41 8.44 5.86 -8.26
N LEU A 42 7.67 6.91 -8.02
CA LEU A 42 7.71 7.67 -6.78
C LEU A 42 6.79 6.98 -5.77
N ILE A 43 7.30 6.73 -4.56
CA ILE A 43 6.52 6.20 -3.44
C ILE A 43 6.55 7.23 -2.32
N GLY A 44 5.43 7.88 -2.06
CA GLY A 44 5.34 8.96 -1.08
C GLY A 44 4.16 9.92 -1.32
N TYR A 45 4.11 11.01 -0.57
CA TYR A 45 2.99 11.97 -0.53
C TYR A 45 3.43 13.33 -1.07
N ASP A 46 2.52 14.07 -1.71
CA ASP A 46 2.76 15.47 -2.12
C ASP A 46 4.05 15.67 -2.94
N CYS A 47 4.36 14.71 -3.81
CA CYS A 47 5.58 14.66 -4.63
C CYS A 47 6.89 14.46 -3.84
N GLU A 48 6.81 14.17 -2.55
CA GLU A 48 7.94 13.85 -1.67
C GLU A 48 7.95 12.36 -1.32
N GLY A 49 9.13 11.76 -1.29
CA GLY A 49 9.31 10.34 -1.01
C GLY A 49 10.61 9.81 -1.59
N TYR A 50 10.66 8.49 -1.84
CA TYR A 50 11.78 7.86 -2.51
C TYR A 50 11.39 7.40 -3.90
N VAL A 51 12.38 7.41 -4.81
CA VAL A 51 12.18 7.03 -6.20
C VAL A 51 12.77 5.64 -6.40
N VAL A 52 11.98 4.71 -6.93
CA VAL A 52 12.44 3.36 -7.24
C VAL A 52 12.62 3.23 -8.75
N TYR A 53 13.79 2.78 -9.17
CA TYR A 53 14.03 2.32 -10.54
C TYR A 53 13.63 0.86 -10.69
N HIS A 54 12.82 0.57 -11.71
CA HIS A 54 12.37 -0.77 -12.07
C HIS A 54 12.95 -1.17 -13.42
N ASP A 55 13.51 -2.39 -13.51
CA ASP A 55 13.81 -3.10 -14.75
C ASP A 55 13.16 -4.47 -14.68
N ILE A 56 12.01 -4.63 -15.35
CA ILE A 56 11.20 -5.87 -15.28
C ILE A 56 11.99 -7.05 -15.85
N LYS A 57 12.71 -6.85 -16.97
CA LYS A 57 13.45 -7.92 -17.65
C LYS A 57 14.60 -8.43 -16.79
N ARG A 58 15.31 -7.51 -16.12
CA ARG A 58 16.44 -7.86 -15.25
C ARG A 58 16.06 -8.11 -13.79
N LYS A 59 14.78 -7.93 -13.42
CA LYS A 59 14.28 -8.01 -12.03
C LYS A 59 15.02 -7.06 -11.08
N ILE A 60 15.37 -5.87 -11.55
CA ILE A 60 16.06 -4.86 -10.74
C ILE A 60 15.02 -3.93 -10.14
N HIS A 61 15.11 -3.72 -8.83
CA HIS A 61 14.39 -2.71 -8.07
C HIS A 61 15.41 -1.97 -7.21
N LYS A 62 15.66 -0.70 -7.51
CA LYS A 62 16.68 0.09 -6.82
C LYS A 62 16.07 1.38 -6.29
N SER A 63 16.11 1.58 -4.97
CA SER A 63 15.78 2.88 -4.37
C SER A 63 16.86 3.90 -4.69
N ILE A 64 16.42 5.08 -5.08
CA ILE A 64 17.20 6.26 -5.38
C ILE A 64 16.62 7.31 -4.42
N TYR A 65 17.41 7.62 -3.39
CA TYR A 65 17.00 8.35 -2.18
C TYR A 65 16.14 7.56 -1.21
#